data_AF-A0A9X2ALY5-F1
#
_entry.id   AF-A0A9X2ALY5-F1
#
_cell.length_a   1.000
_cell.length_b   1.000
_cell.length_c   1.000
_cell.angle_alpha   90.00
_cell.angle_beta   90.00
_cell.angle_gamma   90.00
#
_symmetry.space_group_name_H-M   'P 1'
#
loop_
_entity.id
_entity.type
_entity.pdbx_description
1 polymer ?
#
loop_
_entity_poly.entity_id
_entity_poly.type
_entity_poly.pdbx_seq_one_letter_code
_entity_poly.pdbx_strand_id
1 'polypeptide(L)'
;MAQPSRPASAASPEGGGLPGPSLFMYVKIPVGADSGDELHQREETIDQALQGQGIGSVLGWGDSLGEPRPDGSRVAAFVRIDIDVTDQAAARTLLQDLLPALGAPVGTEIHYTVDHAALQDVYAASGWLLAQPIAAAQHHIRGAWR
;
A
#
# COMPACT_ATOMS: atom_id res chain seq x y z
N MET A 1 12.17 31.37 -38.71
CA MET A 1 12.55 31.00 -37.33
C MET A 1 11.77 29.74 -36.99
N ALA A 2 12.44 28.59 -36.99
CA ALA A 2 11.82 27.26 -36.88
C ALA A 2 12.30 26.57 -35.60
N GLN A 3 11.37 25.96 -34.84
CA GLN A 3 11.66 25.17 -33.65
C GLN A 3 12.35 23.84 -34.03
N PRO A 4 13.27 23.31 -33.19
CA PRO A 4 13.81 21.97 -33.39
C PRO A 4 12.84 20.89 -32.88
N SER A 5 12.57 19.91 -33.75
CA SER A 5 11.80 18.69 -33.47
C SER A 5 12.51 17.79 -32.45
N ARG A 6 11.79 17.32 -31.42
CA ARG A 6 12.23 16.22 -30.54
C ARG A 6 12.23 14.91 -31.33
N PRO A 7 13.23 14.02 -31.17
CA PRO A 7 13.16 12.68 -31.72
C PRO A 7 12.11 11.85 -30.97
N ALA A 8 11.37 11.04 -31.73
CA ALA A 8 10.48 10.00 -31.22
C ALA A 8 11.31 8.97 -30.45
N SER A 9 10.99 8.78 -29.16
CA SER A 9 11.57 7.71 -28.36
C SER A 9 11.08 6.38 -28.92
N ALA A 10 12.03 5.54 -29.32
CA ALA A 10 11.79 4.26 -29.96
C ALA A 10 10.96 3.31 -29.07
N ALA A 11 10.12 2.52 -29.75
CA ALA A 11 9.29 1.47 -29.20
C ALA A 11 10.06 0.50 -28.31
N SER A 12 9.48 0.16 -27.15
CA SER A 12 9.77 -1.11 -26.47
C SER A 12 8.87 -2.19 -27.07
N PRO A 13 9.38 -3.40 -27.33
CA PRO A 13 8.63 -4.44 -28.02
C PRO A 13 7.50 -4.96 -27.14
N GLU A 14 6.33 -5.10 -27.75
CA GLU A 14 5.16 -5.75 -27.20
C GLU A 14 5.45 -7.23 -26.93
N GLY A 15 5.85 -7.55 -25.71
CA GLY A 15 5.81 -8.90 -25.15
C GLY A 15 4.39 -9.18 -24.64
N GLY A 16 3.49 -9.53 -25.56
CA GLY A 16 2.12 -9.92 -25.29
C GLY A 16 2.03 -11.25 -24.51
N GLY A 17 2.19 -11.18 -23.19
CA GLY A 17 1.45 -12.03 -22.28
C GLY A 17 0.36 -11.17 -21.67
N LEU A 18 -0.90 -11.61 -21.69
CA LEU A 18 -1.87 -11.06 -20.75
C LEU A 18 -1.19 -11.14 -19.36
N PRO A 19 -1.10 -10.03 -18.59
CA PRO A 19 -0.57 -10.15 -17.25
C PRO A 19 -1.34 -11.27 -16.55
N GLY A 20 -0.63 -12.21 -15.94
CA GLY A 20 -1.26 -13.22 -15.09
C GLY A 20 -2.18 -12.53 -14.08
N PRO A 21 -3.14 -13.25 -13.46
CA PRO A 21 -4.08 -12.63 -12.54
C PRO A 21 -3.30 -11.86 -11.49
N SER A 22 -3.40 -10.53 -11.52
CA SER A 22 -2.75 -9.71 -10.53
C SER A 22 -3.50 -9.80 -9.21
N LEU A 23 -2.74 -9.82 -8.13
CA LEU A 23 -3.23 -9.90 -6.77
C LEU A 23 -3.17 -8.52 -6.15
N PHE A 24 -4.24 -8.15 -5.47
CA PHE A 24 -4.32 -6.87 -4.79
C PHE A 24 -3.75 -6.99 -3.37
N MET A 25 -2.84 -6.08 -3.05
CA MET A 25 -2.33 -5.85 -1.70
C MET A 25 -2.47 -4.37 -1.35
N TYR A 26 -2.55 -4.04 -0.06
CA TYR A 26 -2.38 -2.66 0.36
C TYR A 26 -1.61 -2.55 1.68
N VAL A 27 -0.87 -1.46 1.83
CA VAL A 27 -0.16 -1.13 3.07
C VAL A 27 -0.90 -0.01 3.76
N LYS A 28 -1.11 -0.14 5.07
CA LYS A 28 -1.68 0.90 5.92
C LYS A 28 -0.63 1.35 6.93
N ILE A 29 -0.24 2.62 6.85
CA ILE A 29 0.83 3.21 7.65
C ILE A 29 0.20 4.25 8.59
N PRO A 30 0.31 4.12 9.93
CA PRO A 30 -0.14 5.14 10.86
C PRO A 30 0.55 6.48 10.61
N VAL A 31 -0.21 7.58 10.61
CA VAL A 31 0.36 8.93 10.52
C VAL A 31 0.67 9.43 11.93
N GLY A 32 1.96 9.63 12.22
CA GLY A 32 2.39 10.39 13.39
C GLY A 32 2.24 11.90 13.14
N ALA A 33 2.15 12.69 14.21
CA ALA A 33 1.87 14.13 14.16
C ALA A 33 2.84 14.99 13.30
N ASP A 34 3.97 14.45 12.85
CA ASP A 34 5.06 15.18 12.15
C ASP A 34 5.45 14.60 10.75
N SER A 35 4.66 13.72 10.14
CA SER A 35 5.17 12.81 9.07
C SER A 35 4.94 13.25 7.61
N GLY A 36 4.71 14.53 7.33
CA GLY A 36 4.16 15.00 6.05
C GLY A 36 5.03 14.75 4.80
N ASP A 37 6.31 15.08 4.85
CA ASP A 37 7.20 15.09 3.66
C ASP A 37 7.89 13.74 3.40
N GLU A 38 8.08 12.90 4.41
CA GLU A 38 8.71 11.57 4.27
C GLU A 38 7.83 10.57 3.51
N LEU A 39 6.55 10.90 3.33
CA LEU A 39 5.55 9.97 2.85
C LEU A 39 5.58 9.76 1.32
N HIS A 40 5.80 10.82 0.54
CA HIS A 40 5.92 10.73 -0.93
C HIS A 40 7.14 9.90 -1.35
N GLN A 41 8.27 10.04 -0.64
CA GLN A 41 9.48 9.27 -0.98
C GLN A 41 9.29 7.76 -0.74
N ARG A 42 8.41 7.38 0.18
CA ARG A 42 8.15 5.97 0.52
C ARG A 42 7.44 5.25 -0.63
N GLU A 43 6.41 5.85 -1.21
CA GLU A 43 5.66 5.24 -2.30
C GLU A 43 6.54 5.02 -3.52
N GLU A 44 7.27 6.05 -3.96
CA GLU A 44 8.19 5.92 -5.09
C GLU A 44 9.25 4.83 -4.84
N THR A 45 9.80 4.76 -3.62
CA THR A 45 10.79 3.72 -3.28
C THR A 45 10.17 2.32 -3.29
N ILE A 46 8.94 2.16 -2.80
CA ILE A 46 8.21 0.88 -2.83
C ILE A 46 7.93 0.47 -4.28
N ASP A 47 7.45 1.39 -5.11
CA ASP A 47 7.17 1.14 -6.52
C ASP A 47 8.44 0.71 -7.27
N GLN A 48 9.54 1.44 -7.11
CA GLN A 48 10.82 1.10 -7.72
C GLN A 48 11.34 -0.27 -7.26
N ALA A 49 11.18 -0.62 -5.98
CA ALA A 49 11.61 -1.92 -5.46
C ALA A 49 10.79 -3.08 -6.04
N LEU A 50 9.46 -2.90 -6.17
CA LEU A 50 8.56 -3.89 -6.76
C LEU A 50 8.83 -4.09 -8.26
N GLN A 51 8.96 -2.99 -9.00
CA GLN A 51 9.26 -3.02 -10.42
C GLN A 51 10.65 -3.57 -10.70
N GLY A 52 11.64 -3.23 -9.87
CA GLY A 52 13.01 -3.73 -9.97
C GLY A 52 13.11 -5.26 -9.84
N GLN A 53 12.16 -5.90 -9.15
CA GLN A 53 12.05 -7.36 -9.08
C GLN A 53 11.05 -7.95 -10.07
N GLY A 54 10.28 -7.13 -10.79
CA GLY A 54 9.24 -7.57 -11.72
C GLY A 54 8.06 -8.26 -11.05
N ILE A 55 7.81 -7.98 -9.75
CA ILE A 55 6.80 -8.66 -8.93
C ILE A 55 5.55 -7.80 -8.66
N GLY A 56 5.52 -6.55 -9.12
CA GLY A 56 4.37 -5.66 -8.95
C GLY A 56 4.67 -4.19 -9.21
N SER A 57 3.71 -3.34 -8.87
CA SER A 57 3.80 -1.88 -8.93
C SER A 57 2.80 -1.23 -7.96
N VAL A 58 3.04 0.03 -7.60
CA VAL A 58 2.07 0.83 -6.84
C VAL A 58 0.98 1.33 -7.78
N LEU A 59 -0.29 1.07 -7.43
CA LEU A 59 -1.46 1.56 -8.16
C LEU A 59 -1.84 2.99 -7.78
N GLY A 60 -1.56 3.36 -6.53
CA GLY A 60 -1.87 4.68 -6.00
C GLY A 60 -1.71 4.73 -4.48
N TRP A 61 -1.85 5.92 -3.93
CA TRP A 61 -1.75 6.15 -2.50
C TRP A 61 -2.68 7.29 -2.08
N GLY A 62 -2.98 7.37 -0.78
CA GLY A 62 -3.79 8.47 -0.25
C GLY A 62 -3.83 8.48 1.27
N ASP A 63 -4.13 9.64 1.84
CA ASP A 63 -4.45 9.77 3.25
C ASP A 63 -5.89 9.31 3.51
N SER A 64 -6.07 8.59 4.61
CA SER A 64 -7.38 8.30 5.14
C SER A 64 -7.61 9.14 6.38
N LEU A 65 -8.60 10.01 6.29
CA LEU A 65 -9.01 10.91 7.36
C LEU A 65 -9.45 10.09 8.58
N GLY A 66 -8.84 10.38 9.73
CA GLY A 66 -9.25 9.86 11.03
C GLY A 66 -10.58 10.46 11.50
N GLU A 67 -10.99 10.07 12.71
CA GLU A 67 -12.21 10.58 13.31
C GLU A 67 -12.21 12.12 13.41
N PRO A 68 -13.35 12.77 13.18
CA PRO A 68 -13.46 14.21 13.34
C PRO A 68 -13.22 14.56 14.80
N ARG A 69 -12.32 15.52 15.00
CA ARG A 69 -12.10 16.15 16.28
C ARG A 69 -13.35 16.97 16.67
N PRO A 70 -13.50 17.35 17.96
CA PRO A 70 -14.60 18.17 18.43
C PRO A 70 -14.75 19.53 17.72
N ASP A 71 -13.70 20.01 17.06
CA ASP A 71 -13.67 21.24 16.26
C ASP A 71 -14.07 21.06 14.79
N GLY A 72 -14.41 19.83 14.38
CA GLY A 72 -14.76 19.48 13.00
C GLY A 72 -13.56 19.21 12.08
N SER A 73 -12.32 19.37 12.54
CA SER A 73 -11.13 19.00 11.79
C SER A 73 -10.94 17.48 11.78
N ARG A 74 -10.50 16.92 10.64
CA ARG A 74 -10.09 15.52 10.55
C ARG A 74 -8.59 15.49 10.27
N VAL A 75 -7.84 14.78 11.10
CA VAL A 75 -6.42 14.54 10.85
C VAL A 75 -6.29 13.17 10.22
N ALA A 76 -5.45 13.04 9.20
CA ALA A 76 -5.14 11.74 8.61
C ALA A 76 -4.73 10.76 9.73
N ALA A 77 -5.46 9.66 9.87
CA ALA A 77 -5.12 8.63 10.84
C ALA A 77 -4.11 7.63 10.26
N PHE A 78 -4.18 7.42 8.96
CA PHE A 78 -3.30 6.50 8.24
C PHE A 78 -3.13 6.91 6.79
N VAL A 79 -2.06 6.43 6.19
CA VAL A 79 -1.77 6.48 4.76
C VAL A 79 -1.95 5.09 4.20
N ARG A 80 -2.62 5.00 3.05
CA ARG A 80 -2.83 3.76 2.33
C ARG A 80 -2.02 3.78 1.05
N ILE A 81 -1.29 2.71 0.77
CA ILE A 81 -0.59 2.47 -0.49
C ILE A 81 -1.18 1.22 -1.11
N ASP A 82 -1.72 1.35 -2.32
CA ASP A 82 -2.36 0.29 -3.08
C ASP A 82 -1.38 -0.33 -4.04
N ILE A 83 -1.30 -1.66 -4.04
CA ILE A 83 -0.26 -2.39 -4.74
C ILE A 83 -0.90 -3.51 -5.55
N ASP A 84 -0.48 -3.60 -6.80
CA ASP A 84 -0.78 -4.71 -7.69
C ASP A 84 0.47 -5.59 -7.80
N VAL A 85 0.31 -6.90 -7.53
CA VAL A 85 1.44 -7.84 -7.52
C VAL A 85 1.15 -9.08 -8.33
N THR A 86 2.20 -9.68 -8.90
CA THR A 86 2.12 -10.97 -9.59
C THR A 86 2.55 -12.13 -8.70
N ASP A 87 3.35 -11.86 -7.66
CA ASP A 87 3.76 -12.82 -6.63
C ASP A 87 3.55 -12.20 -5.24
N GLN A 88 2.46 -12.62 -4.58
CA GLN A 88 2.10 -12.12 -3.26
C GLN A 88 3.13 -12.51 -2.17
N ALA A 89 3.74 -13.69 -2.25
CA ALA A 89 4.68 -14.13 -1.22
C ALA A 89 6.00 -13.35 -1.31
N ALA A 90 6.49 -13.14 -2.53
CA ALA A 90 7.67 -12.31 -2.78
C ALA A 90 7.43 -10.85 -2.39
N ALA A 91 6.30 -10.26 -2.83
CA ALA A 91 5.97 -8.88 -2.50
C ALA A 91 5.81 -8.66 -0.99
N ARG A 92 5.15 -9.60 -0.30
CA ARG A 92 5.03 -9.57 1.16
C ARG A 92 6.38 -9.59 1.87
N THR A 93 7.30 -10.45 1.43
CA THR A 93 8.66 -10.52 2.00
C THR A 93 9.42 -9.22 1.76
N LEU A 94 9.37 -8.69 0.54
CA LEU A 94 10.00 -7.40 0.20
C LEU A 94 9.46 -6.26 1.07
N LEU A 95 8.13 -6.16 1.21
CA LEU A 95 7.49 -5.11 2.01
C LEU A 95 7.84 -5.22 3.50
N GLN A 96 7.94 -6.43 4.04
CA GLN A 96 8.33 -6.65 5.44
C GLN A 96 9.75 -6.16 5.74
N ASP A 97 10.67 -6.28 4.79
CA ASP A 97 12.04 -5.78 4.93
C ASP A 97 12.12 -4.27 4.66
N LEU A 98 11.43 -3.80 3.62
CA LEU A 98 11.53 -2.42 3.14
C LEU A 98 10.84 -1.42 4.05
N LEU A 99 9.63 -1.72 4.56
CA LEU A 99 8.86 -0.76 5.34
C LEU A 99 9.57 -0.31 6.63
N PRO A 100 10.16 -1.20 7.46
CA PRO A 100 10.97 -0.77 8.59
C PRO A 100 12.20 0.05 8.18
N ALA A 101 12.87 -0.31 7.09
CA ALA A 101 14.04 0.42 6.58
C ALA A 101 13.69 1.84 6.12
N LEU A 102 12.46 2.04 5.63
CA LEU A 102 11.90 3.34 5.28
C LEU A 102 11.32 4.12 6.47
N GLY A 103 11.50 3.61 7.70
CA GLY A 103 11.03 4.27 8.92
C GLY A 103 9.52 4.15 9.14
N ALA A 104 8.86 3.12 8.59
CA ALA A 104 7.46 2.86 8.87
C ALA A 104 7.26 2.61 10.38
N PRO A 105 6.32 3.32 11.05
CA PRO A 105 6.11 3.20 12.48
C PRO A 105 5.49 1.84 12.85
N VAL A 106 5.61 1.49 14.14
CA VAL A 106 4.84 0.39 14.74
C VAL A 106 3.35 0.64 14.52
N GLY A 107 2.61 -0.42 14.20
CA GLY A 107 1.22 -0.36 13.78
C GLY A 107 1.03 -0.28 12.27
N THR A 108 2.12 -0.27 11.48
CA THR A 108 2.05 -0.49 10.03
C THR A 108 1.49 -1.88 9.73
N GLU A 109 0.56 -1.96 8.77
CA GLU A 109 -0.12 -3.20 8.40
C GLU A 109 0.06 -3.48 6.90
N ILE A 110 0.32 -4.73 6.53
CA ILE A 110 0.29 -5.22 5.13
C ILE A 110 -0.93 -6.11 4.98
N HIS A 111 -1.85 -5.76 4.10
CA HIS A 111 -3.12 -6.46 3.89
C HIS A 111 -3.11 -7.21 2.57
N TYR A 112 -3.57 -8.46 2.60
CA TYR A 112 -3.60 -9.35 1.44
C TYR A 112 -4.67 -10.44 1.62
N THR A 113 -4.96 -11.20 0.55
CA THR A 113 -5.96 -12.28 0.59
C THR A 113 -5.31 -13.61 0.21
N VAL A 114 -5.61 -14.68 0.96
CA VAL A 114 -5.21 -16.06 0.64
C VAL A 114 -6.47 -16.92 0.70
N ASP A 115 -6.77 -17.67 -0.35
CA ASP A 115 -7.94 -18.57 -0.39
C ASP A 115 -9.26 -17.91 0.08
N HIS A 116 -9.49 -16.67 -0.36
CA HIS A 116 -10.63 -15.81 0.04
C HIS A 116 -10.65 -15.35 1.51
N ALA A 117 -9.62 -15.67 2.30
CA ALA A 117 -9.44 -15.15 3.65
C ALA A 117 -8.62 -13.85 3.61
N ALA A 118 -9.20 -12.79 4.16
CA ALA A 118 -8.52 -11.51 4.33
C ALA A 118 -7.58 -11.58 5.54
N LEU A 119 -6.28 -11.38 5.28
CA LEU A 119 -5.21 -11.48 6.26
C LEU A 119 -4.39 -10.19 6.29
N GLN A 120 -3.74 -9.95 7.41
CA GLN A 120 -2.79 -8.86 7.56
C GLN A 120 -1.52 -9.32 8.28
N ASP A 121 -0.40 -8.72 7.93
CA ASP A 121 0.77 -8.67 8.79
C ASP A 121 0.80 -7.34 9.54
N VAL A 122 1.19 -7.36 10.81
CA VAL A 122 1.24 -6.16 11.63
C VAL A 122 2.66 -5.95 12.15
N TYR A 123 3.24 -4.80 11.86
CA TYR A 123 4.55 -4.43 12.38
C TYR A 123 4.42 -3.99 13.84
N ALA A 124 4.85 -4.84 14.77
CA ALA A 124 4.85 -4.58 16.21
C ALA A 124 6.26 -4.23 16.71
N ALA A 125 6.36 -3.77 17.96
CA ALA A 125 7.65 -3.46 18.58
C ALA A 125 8.61 -4.67 18.66
N SER A 126 8.07 -5.89 18.62
CA SER A 126 8.84 -7.15 18.59
C SER A 126 9.11 -7.68 17.18
N GLY A 127 8.75 -6.94 16.12
CA GLY A 127 8.80 -7.38 14.73
C GLY A 127 7.41 -7.68 14.15
N TRP A 128 7.39 -8.38 13.01
CA TRP A 128 6.15 -8.67 12.28
C TRP A 128 5.32 -9.77 12.94
N LEU A 129 4.05 -9.46 13.20
CA LEU A 129 3.01 -10.44 13.52
C LEU A 129 2.35 -10.88 12.22
N LEU A 130 2.57 -12.14 11.84
CA LEU A 130 2.27 -12.62 10.50
C LEU A 130 0.86 -13.22 10.37
N ALA A 131 0.24 -13.07 9.20
CA ALA A 131 -1.00 -13.74 8.78
C ALA A 131 -2.14 -13.67 9.83
N GLN A 132 -2.29 -12.50 10.44
CA GLN A 132 -3.35 -12.24 11.38
C GLN A 132 -4.69 -12.12 10.62
N PRO A 133 -5.78 -12.73 11.11
CA PRO A 133 -7.08 -12.54 10.50
C PRO A 133 -7.51 -11.08 10.64
N ILE A 134 -7.97 -10.49 9.54
CA ILE A 134 -8.64 -9.19 9.62
C ILE A 134 -10.01 -9.48 10.20
N ALA A 135 -10.25 -9.05 11.44
CA ALA A 135 -11.59 -9.08 11.99
C ALA A 135 -12.44 -8.19 11.08
N ALA A 136 -13.33 -8.81 10.29
CA ALA A 136 -14.37 -8.08 9.58
C ALA A 136 -15.02 -7.20 10.63
N ALA A 137 -14.87 -5.87 10.49
CA ALA A 137 -15.41 -4.90 11.42
C ALA A 137 -16.82 -5.38 11.76
N GLN A 138 -17.05 -5.71 13.04
CA GLN A 138 -18.37 -6.11 13.47
C GLN A 138 -19.28 -4.94 13.13
N HIS A 139 -19.98 -5.06 12.00
CA HIS A 139 -21.15 -4.27 11.71
C HIS A 139 -22.16 -4.68 12.77
N HIS A 140 -22.00 -4.10 13.96
CA HIS A 140 -23.00 -4.10 14.99
C HIS A 140 -24.11 -3.20 14.47
N ILE A 141 -24.92 -3.75 13.55
CA ILE A 141 -26.23 -3.22 13.23
C ILE A 141 -27.06 -3.46 14.50
N ARG A 142 -26.89 -2.57 15.47
CA ARG A 142 -27.79 -2.48 16.62
C ARG A 142 -29.09 -1.96 16.05
N GLY A 143 -30.09 -2.82 16.05
CA GLY A 143 -31.33 -2.63 15.32
C GLY A 143 -32.08 -1.35 15.66
N ALA A 144 -32.82 -0.88 14.67
CA ALA A 144 -34.01 -0.07 14.86
C ALA A 144 -34.84 -0.12 13.56
N TRP A 145 -35.69 -1.13 13.45
CA TRP A 145 -36.91 -1.02 12.66
C TRP A 145 -38.06 -1.29 13.63
N ARG A 146 -38.79 -0.22 13.97
CA ARG A 146 -40.16 -0.30 14.44
C ARG A 146 -41.08 -0.24 13.24
#